data_AF-C6AVS4-F1
#
_entry.id   AF-C6AVS4-F1
#
_cell.length_a   1.000
_cell.length_b   1.000
_cell.length_c   1.000
_cell.angle_alpha   90.00
_cell.angle_beta   90.00
_cell.angle_gamma   90.00
#
_symmetry.space_group_name_H-M   'P 1'
#
loop_
_entity.id
_entity.type
_entity.pdbx_description
1 polymer ?
#
loop_
_entity_poly.entity_id
_entity_poly.type
_entity_poly.pdbx_seq_one_letter_code
_entity_poly.pdbx_strand_id
1 'polypeptide(L)'
;MTERPFSISGELTEAGHRLVQRVYYEDTDFSGLVYHARYLHFLERGRTDYLRCLGVEQRELVSADEEGLVFVVHRMEIDFKSPARMDDVLTILTHTEKAGGAKMVLNQQIRSGETLLIAAKVIIAVINARGRPRRLPETLAVKFLEGSTPL
;
A
#
# COMPACT_ATOMS: atom_id res chain seq x y z
N MET A 1 24.83 -18.63 -8.88
CA MET A 1 24.09 -17.39 -8.58
C MET A 1 22.63 -17.79 -8.48
N THR A 2 22.09 -17.89 -7.26
CA THR A 2 20.68 -18.27 -7.09
C THR A 2 19.85 -17.06 -7.45
N GLU A 3 19.23 -17.07 -8.64
CA GLU A 3 18.25 -16.05 -9.03
C GLU A 3 17.18 -15.98 -7.93
N ARG A 4 17.05 -14.82 -7.29
CA ARG A 4 15.90 -14.58 -6.42
C ARG A 4 14.67 -14.61 -7.33
N PRO A 5 13.67 -15.46 -7.05
CA PRO A 5 12.48 -15.52 -7.88
C PRO A 5 11.82 -14.14 -7.94
N PHE A 6 11.44 -13.71 -9.14
CA PHE A 6 10.72 -12.46 -9.36
C PHE A 6 9.42 -12.47 -8.55
N SER A 7 9.30 -11.53 -7.60
CA SER A 7 8.12 -11.37 -6.76
C SER A 7 7.19 -10.34 -7.38
N ILE A 8 5.98 -10.78 -7.76
CA ILE A 8 4.91 -9.87 -8.24
C ILE A 8 4.48 -8.89 -7.14
N SER A 9 4.68 -9.25 -5.87
CA SER A 9 4.39 -8.40 -4.73
C SER A 9 5.45 -7.32 -4.51
N GLY A 10 6.49 -7.24 -5.35
CA GLY A 10 7.63 -6.36 -5.12
C GLY A 10 8.50 -6.85 -3.97
N GLU A 11 9.14 -5.90 -3.27
CA GLU A 11 10.15 -6.19 -2.26
C GLU A 11 10.11 -5.24 -1.06
N LEU A 12 10.54 -5.74 0.10
CA LEU A 12 10.87 -4.91 1.25
C LEU A 12 12.25 -4.28 1.04
N THR A 13 12.36 -3.04 1.47
CA THR A 13 13.53 -2.16 1.40
C THR A 13 13.72 -1.53 2.77
N GLU A 14 14.87 -0.89 2.98
CA GLU A 14 15.13 -0.14 4.22
C GLU A 14 14.11 1.00 4.46
N ALA A 15 13.47 1.51 3.41
CA ALA A 15 12.48 2.59 3.52
C ALA A 15 11.02 2.08 3.59
N GLY A 16 10.79 0.77 3.70
CA GLY A 16 9.46 0.16 3.63
C GLY A 16 9.33 -0.77 2.42
N HIS A 17 8.29 -0.63 1.61
CA HIS A 17 8.01 -1.51 0.47
C HIS A 17 8.08 -0.79 -0.87
N ARG A 18 8.55 -1.51 -1.89
CA ARG A 18 8.62 -1.05 -3.28
C ARG A 18 7.88 -2.03 -4.20
N LEU A 19 6.93 -1.49 -4.97
CA LEU A 19 6.23 -2.18 -6.05
C LEU A 19 6.41 -1.44 -7.37
N VAL A 20 6.62 -2.18 -8.45
CA VAL A 20 6.77 -1.62 -9.80
C VAL A 20 5.56 -1.97 -10.65
N GLN A 21 4.96 -0.97 -11.31
CA GLN A 21 3.82 -1.16 -12.21
C GLN A 21 3.96 -0.33 -13.48
N ARG A 22 3.49 -0.86 -14.60
CA ARG A 22 3.36 -0.10 -15.84
C ARG A 22 1.99 0.57 -15.91
N VAL A 23 1.94 1.78 -16.44
CA VAL A 23 0.69 2.43 -16.84
C VAL A 23 0.18 1.79 -18.12
N TYR A 24 -1.05 1.27 -18.08
CA TYR A 24 -1.74 0.70 -19.24
C TYR A 24 -2.78 1.67 -19.80
N TYR A 25 -3.31 1.33 -20.98
CA TYR A 25 -4.30 2.16 -21.66
C TYR A 25 -5.54 2.45 -20.78
N GLU A 26 -5.99 1.44 -20.03
CA GLU A 26 -7.11 1.55 -19.07
C GLU A 26 -6.86 2.52 -17.91
N ASP A 27 -5.61 2.92 -17.68
CA ASP A 27 -5.26 3.87 -16.64
C ASP A 27 -5.40 5.33 -17.10
N THR A 28 -5.54 5.56 -18.40
CA THR A 28 -5.54 6.88 -19.03
C THR A 28 -6.94 7.40 -19.34
N ASP A 29 -7.10 8.71 -19.49
CA ASP A 29 -8.32 9.36 -19.97
C ASP A 29 -8.09 10.18 -21.25
N PHE A 30 -9.11 10.91 -21.70
CA PHE A 30 -9.07 11.69 -22.95
C PHE A 30 -8.00 12.81 -22.94
N SER A 31 -7.45 13.17 -21.78
CA SER A 31 -6.34 14.13 -21.68
C SER A 31 -4.99 13.54 -22.15
N GLY A 32 -4.91 12.22 -22.33
CA GLY A 32 -3.65 11.51 -22.61
C GLY A 32 -2.77 11.30 -21.37
N LEU A 33 -3.30 11.61 -20.18
CA LEU A 33 -2.65 11.41 -18.89
C LEU A 33 -3.36 10.29 -18.12
N VAL A 34 -2.73 9.80 -17.06
CA VAL A 34 -3.39 8.90 -16.10
C VAL A 34 -4.56 9.60 -15.43
N TYR A 35 -5.73 8.96 -15.46
CA TYR A 35 -6.93 9.44 -14.78
C TYR A 35 -6.72 9.49 -13.27
N HIS A 36 -7.06 10.61 -12.61
CA HIS A 36 -6.72 10.84 -11.21
C HIS A 36 -7.15 9.70 -10.26
N ALA A 37 -8.30 9.06 -10.49
CA ALA A 37 -8.77 7.96 -9.65
C ALA A 37 -7.93 6.68 -9.79
N ARG A 38 -7.22 6.49 -10.91
CA ARG A 38 -6.37 5.31 -11.13
C ARG A 38 -5.15 5.30 -10.21
N TYR A 39 -4.70 6.46 -9.75
CA TYR A 39 -3.70 6.52 -8.69
C TYR A 39 -4.16 5.85 -7.39
N LEU A 40 -5.45 5.84 -7.07
CA LEU A 40 -5.97 5.08 -5.92
C LEU A 40 -5.77 3.57 -6.08
N HIS A 41 -5.90 3.05 -7.31
CA HIS A 41 -5.66 1.64 -7.63
C HIS A 41 -4.17 1.28 -7.49
N PHE A 42 -3.27 2.13 -8.00
CA PHE A 42 -1.84 1.94 -7.83
C PHE A 42 -1.43 1.93 -6.35
N LEU A 43 -1.95 2.89 -5.57
CA LEU A 43 -1.73 2.96 -4.13
C LEU A 43 -2.29 1.74 -3.40
N GLU A 44 -3.48 1.26 -3.77
CA GLU A 44 -4.08 0.05 -3.18
C GLU A 44 -3.24 -1.19 -3.41
N ARG A 45 -2.84 -1.45 -4.66
CA ARG A 45 -1.95 -2.57 -5.00
C ARG A 45 -0.66 -2.51 -4.19
N GLY A 46 -0.07 -1.32 -4.04
CA GLY A 46 1.09 -1.09 -3.18
C GLY A 46 0.86 -1.51 -1.73
N ARG A 47 -0.29 -1.17 -1.13
CA ARG A 47 -0.62 -1.59 0.25
C ARG A 47 -0.86 -3.09 0.36
N THR A 48 -1.59 -3.66 -0.59
CA THR A 48 -1.94 -5.08 -0.56
C THR A 48 -0.68 -5.94 -0.71
N ASP A 49 0.20 -5.60 -1.65
CA ASP A 49 1.44 -6.34 -1.85
C ASP A 49 2.46 -6.10 -0.75
N TYR A 50 2.45 -4.93 -0.11
CA TYR A 50 3.22 -4.70 1.11
C TYR A 50 2.83 -5.69 2.22
N LEU A 51 1.53 -5.88 2.47
CA LEU A 51 1.05 -6.87 3.45
C LEU A 51 1.50 -8.29 3.09
N ARG A 52 1.45 -8.68 1.80
CA ARG A 52 1.96 -9.98 1.34
C ARG A 52 3.45 -10.16 1.59
N CYS A 53 4.26 -9.14 1.33
CA CYS A 53 5.70 -9.18 1.61
C CYS A 53 6.01 -9.37 3.10
N LEU A 54 5.10 -8.94 4.00
CA LEU A 54 5.20 -9.17 5.44
C LEU A 54 4.63 -10.53 5.88
N GLY A 55 4.15 -11.35 4.94
CA GLY A 55 3.47 -12.61 5.22
C GLY A 55 2.14 -12.40 5.91
N VAL A 56 1.39 -11.38 5.48
CA VAL A 56 0.05 -11.06 5.98
C VAL A 56 -0.94 -11.13 4.82
N GLU A 57 -1.73 -12.19 4.78
CA GLU A 57 -2.80 -12.36 3.81
C GLU A 57 -4.12 -11.85 4.39
N GLN A 58 -4.65 -10.76 3.82
CA GLN A 58 -5.88 -10.12 4.33
C GLN A 58 -7.07 -11.08 4.38
N ARG A 59 -7.16 -12.03 3.44
CA ARG A 59 -8.23 -13.04 3.43
C ARG A 59 -8.20 -13.92 4.68
N GLU A 60 -7.02 -14.27 5.17
CA GLU A 60 -6.84 -15.11 6.35
C GLU A 60 -7.21 -14.34 7.63
N LEU A 61 -6.93 -13.04 7.66
CA LEU A 61 -7.26 -12.15 8.78
C LEU A 61 -8.76 -12.06 9.06
N VAL A 62 -9.60 -12.11 8.02
CA VAL A 62 -11.06 -12.10 8.18
C VAL A 62 -11.56 -13.32 8.96
N SER A 63 -10.87 -14.46 8.84
CA SER A 63 -11.22 -15.72 9.50
C SER A 63 -10.26 -16.12 10.63
N ALA A 64 -9.40 -15.20 11.08
CA ALA A 64 -8.37 -15.51 12.08
C ALA A 64 -8.94 -15.87 13.46
N ASP A 65 -10.12 -15.35 13.79
CA ASP A 65 -10.91 -15.68 14.99
C ASP A 65 -12.39 -15.31 14.79
N GLU A 66 -13.22 -15.49 15.84
CA GLU A 66 -14.66 -15.24 15.79
C GLU A 66 -15.04 -13.78 15.48
N GLU A 67 -14.17 -12.82 15.79
CA GLU A 67 -14.42 -11.40 15.55
C GLU A 67 -14.02 -11.01 14.12
N GLY A 68 -12.99 -11.65 13.55
CA GLY A 68 -12.39 -11.31 12.26
C GLY A 68 -11.67 -9.97 12.29
N LEU A 69 -10.67 -9.78 11.43
CA LEU A 69 -9.89 -8.56 11.35
C LEU A 69 -9.95 -7.99 9.93
N VAL A 70 -10.50 -6.79 9.81
CA VAL A 70 -10.72 -6.12 8.52
C VAL A 70 -10.08 -4.73 8.54
N PHE A 71 -9.43 -4.38 7.44
CA PHE A 71 -8.84 -3.06 7.21
C PHE A 71 -9.73 -2.25 6.26
N VAL A 72 -10.11 -1.04 6.67
CA VAL A 72 -10.91 -0.13 5.84
C VAL A 72 -10.22 1.22 5.76
N VAL A 73 -10.08 1.78 4.55
CA VAL A 73 -9.58 3.13 4.37
C VAL A 73 -10.58 4.12 4.98
N HIS A 74 -10.17 4.81 6.04
CA HIS A 74 -10.98 5.80 6.74
C HIS A 74 -10.78 7.22 6.21
N ARG A 75 -9.54 7.57 5.83
CA ARG A 75 -9.17 8.88 5.27
C ARG A 75 -7.97 8.73 4.36
N MET A 76 -7.96 9.50 3.26
CA MET A 76 -6.78 9.70 2.43
C MET A 76 -6.54 11.20 2.21
N GLU A 77 -5.28 11.60 2.26
CA GLU A 77 -4.79 12.92 1.84
C GLU A 77 -3.85 12.67 0.67
N ILE A 78 -4.10 13.30 -0.48
CA ILE A 78 -3.38 13.02 -1.72
C ILE A 78 -3.01 14.31 -2.41
N ASP A 79 -1.71 14.45 -2.69
CA ASP A 79 -1.17 15.50 -3.52
C ASP A 79 -0.81 14.96 -4.91
N PHE A 80 -1.38 15.57 -5.96
CA PHE A 80 -1.03 15.32 -7.35
C PHE A 80 0.05 16.32 -7.78
N LYS A 81 1.31 15.88 -7.88
CA LYS A 81 2.48 16.73 -8.15
C LYS A 81 2.86 16.77 -9.63
N SER A 82 2.79 15.63 -10.32
CA SER A 82 3.11 15.51 -11.75
C SER A 82 2.35 14.33 -12.36
N PRO A 83 1.88 14.42 -13.63
CA PRO A 83 1.13 13.33 -14.26
C PRO A 83 2.05 12.22 -14.81
N ALA A 84 1.48 11.02 -14.92
CA ALA A 84 2.04 9.91 -15.70
C ALA A 84 1.30 9.77 -17.04
N ARG A 85 1.91 9.04 -17.97
CA ARG A 85 1.39 8.72 -19.30
C ARG A 85 1.43 7.22 -19.55
N MET A 86 0.77 6.80 -20.63
CA MET A 86 0.87 5.44 -21.16
C MET A 86 2.34 4.97 -21.21
N ASP A 87 2.56 3.71 -20.85
CA ASP A 87 3.86 3.03 -20.81
C ASP A 87 4.87 3.54 -19.76
N ASP A 88 4.57 4.59 -18.99
CA ASP A 88 5.40 4.95 -17.84
C ASP A 88 5.51 3.77 -16.86
N VAL A 89 6.72 3.56 -16.34
CA VAL A 89 6.99 2.59 -15.29
C VAL A 89 7.02 3.31 -13.94
N LEU A 90 6.02 3.01 -13.13
CA LEU A 90 5.79 3.60 -11.82
C LEU A 90 6.45 2.77 -10.72
N THR A 91 7.11 3.48 -9.81
CA THR A 91 7.56 2.94 -8.53
C THR A 91 6.59 3.40 -7.45
N ILE A 92 5.85 2.46 -6.85
CA ILE A 92 4.95 2.69 -5.73
C ILE A 92 5.70 2.33 -4.45
N LEU A 93 5.87 3.31 -3.57
CA LEU A 93 6.51 3.15 -2.27
C LEU A 93 5.45 3.17 -1.19
N THR A 94 5.52 2.24 -0.23
CA THR A 94 4.59 2.15 0.91
C THR A 94 5.36 1.99 2.21
N HIS A 95 5.03 2.81 3.20
CA HIS A 95 5.69 2.81 4.51
C HIS A 95 4.68 3.00 5.65
N THR A 96 4.84 2.26 6.75
CA THR A 96 4.01 2.39 7.95
C THR A 96 4.55 3.48 8.86
N GLU A 97 3.81 4.58 8.99
CA GLU A 97 4.10 5.63 9.99
C GLU A 97 3.63 5.22 11.39
N LYS A 98 2.49 4.53 11.46
CA LYS A 98 1.89 4.10 12.74
C LYS A 98 1.06 2.84 12.57
N ALA A 99 1.18 1.91 13.51
CA ALA A 99 0.28 0.77 13.65
C ALA A 99 -0.05 0.52 15.13
N GLY A 100 -1.33 0.49 15.48
CA GLY A 100 -1.76 0.17 16.85
C GLY A 100 -3.11 0.76 17.24
N GLY A 101 -3.67 0.29 18.35
CA GLY A 101 -5.06 0.61 18.70
C GLY A 101 -6.00 0.14 17.58
N ALA A 102 -7.01 0.94 17.21
CA ALA A 102 -7.95 0.61 16.14
C ALA A 102 -7.61 1.28 14.78
N LYS A 103 -6.33 1.62 14.53
CA LYS A 103 -5.92 2.27 13.28
C LYS A 103 -4.48 2.01 12.86
N MET A 104 -4.22 2.22 11.57
CA MET A 104 -2.90 2.32 10.99
C MET A 104 -2.79 3.60 10.16
N VAL A 105 -1.58 4.11 10.00
CA VAL A 105 -1.25 5.25 9.15
C VAL A 105 -0.11 4.84 8.23
N LEU A 106 -0.34 4.96 6.93
CA LEU A 106 0.65 4.66 5.90
C LEU A 106 0.98 5.92 5.12
N ASN A 107 2.26 6.09 4.77
CA ASN A 107 2.71 7.05 3.77
C ASN A 107 3.01 6.30 2.48
N GLN A 108 2.55 6.85 1.36
CA GLN A 108 2.78 6.28 0.05
C GLN A 108 3.26 7.34 -0.94
N GLN A 109 4.11 6.90 -1.87
CA GLN A 109 4.55 7.72 -2.99
C GLN A 109 4.40 6.95 -4.29
N ILE A 110 4.12 7.66 -5.38
CA ILE A 110 4.23 7.13 -6.74
C ILE A 110 5.26 7.98 -7.47
N ARG A 111 6.26 7.34 -8.06
CA ARG A 111 7.34 7.98 -8.80
C ARG A 111 7.46 7.42 -10.22
N SER A 112 7.93 8.23 -11.16
CA SER A 112 8.44 7.77 -12.46
C SER A 112 9.91 8.19 -12.53
N GLY A 113 10.80 7.20 -12.45
CA GLY A 113 12.22 7.43 -12.17
C GLY A 113 12.42 8.27 -10.90
N GLU A 114 13.13 9.38 -11.04
CA GLU A 114 13.38 10.32 -9.93
C GLU A 114 12.24 11.32 -9.69
N THR A 115 11.22 11.38 -10.56
CA THR A 115 10.15 12.37 -10.43
C THR A 115 9.07 11.88 -9.47
N LEU A 116 8.76 12.66 -8.43
CA LEU A 116 7.61 12.41 -7.55
C LEU A 116 6.32 12.81 -8.28
N LEU A 117 5.41 11.86 -8.46
CA LEU A 117 4.12 12.08 -9.11
C LEU A 117 3.01 12.29 -8.08
N ILE A 118 2.93 11.39 -7.10
CA ILE A 118 1.91 11.39 -6.04
C ILE A 118 2.57 11.26 -4.69
N ALA A 119 2.10 12.04 -3.71
CA ALA A 119 2.33 11.79 -2.29
C ALA A 119 0.97 11.57 -1.61
N ALA A 120 0.86 10.52 -0.80
CA ALA A 120 -0.39 10.19 -0.13
C ALA A 120 -0.17 9.77 1.32
N LYS A 121 -1.05 10.23 2.21
CA LYS A 121 -1.20 9.73 3.58
C LYS A 121 -2.52 8.97 3.68
N VAL A 122 -2.47 7.72 4.13
CA VAL A 122 -3.62 6.81 4.22
C VAL A 122 -3.85 6.43 5.67
N ILE A 123 -5.03 6.73 6.19
CA ILE A 123 -5.46 6.31 7.52
C ILE A 123 -6.41 5.13 7.35
N ILE A 124 -6.02 4.00 7.91
CA ILE A 124 -6.77 2.74 7.88
C ILE A 124 -7.40 2.54 9.25
N ALA A 125 -8.71 2.32 9.28
CA ALA A 125 -9.40 1.81 10.46
C ALA A 125 -9.30 0.29 10.52
N VAL A 126 -9.10 -0.23 11.73
CA VAL A 126 -9.13 -1.66 12.01
C VAL A 126 -10.48 -1.97 12.63
N ILE A 127 -11.24 -2.85 11.99
CA ILE A 127 -12.59 -3.22 12.41
C ILE A 127 -12.76 -4.73 12.47
N ASN A 128 -13.76 -5.18 13.22
CA ASN A 128 -14.20 -6.57 13.19
C ASN A 128 -15.13 -6.84 11.99
N ALA A 129 -15.49 -8.09 11.75
CA ALA A 129 -16.39 -8.50 10.66
C ALA A 129 -17.79 -7.86 10.75
N ARG A 130 -18.18 -7.34 11.91
CA ARG A 130 -19.45 -6.62 12.15
C ARG A 130 -19.33 -5.10 11.94
N GLY A 131 -18.17 -4.61 11.49
CA GLY A 131 -17.94 -3.18 11.21
C GLY A 131 -17.64 -2.32 12.44
N ARG A 132 -17.37 -2.91 13.60
CA ARG A 132 -17.03 -2.17 14.83
C ARG A 132 -15.52 -2.01 14.98
N PRO A 133 -15.03 -0.88 15.54
CA PRO A 133 -13.60 -0.70 15.81
C PRO A 133 -13.03 -1.85 16.62
N ARG A 134 -11.90 -2.40 16.16
CA ARG A 134 -11.21 -3.52 16.79
C ARG A 134 -9.74 -3.15 16.98
N ARG A 135 -9.15 -3.55 18.11
CA ARG A 135 -7.72 -3.36 18.32
C ARG A 135 -6.90 -4.26 17.38
N LEU A 136 -5.91 -3.69 16.71
CA LEU A 136 -4.90 -4.41 15.94
C LEU A 136 -4.09 -5.32 16.89
N PRO A 137 -3.99 -6.64 16.61
CA PRO A 137 -3.12 -7.53 17.36
C PRO A 137 -1.68 -7.00 17.42
N GLU A 138 -1.07 -7.08 18.60
CA GLU A 138 0.26 -6.51 18.85
C GLU A 138 1.33 -7.12 17.94
N THR A 139 1.24 -8.42 17.68
CA THR A 139 2.14 -9.13 16.75
C THR A 139 2.10 -8.56 15.33
N LEU A 140 0.91 -8.16 14.85
CA LEU A 140 0.76 -7.50 13.55
C LEU A 140 1.26 -6.05 13.60
N ALA A 141 0.97 -5.34 14.69
CA ALA A 141 1.44 -3.97 14.87
C ALA A 141 2.98 -3.88 14.82
N VAL A 142 3.67 -4.76 15.55
CA VAL A 142 5.14 -4.87 15.54
C VAL A 142 5.64 -5.19 14.13
N LYS A 143 5.07 -6.22 13.48
CA LYS A 143 5.45 -6.62 12.12
C LYS A 143 5.30 -5.47 11.10
N PHE A 144 4.24 -4.67 11.18
CA PHE A 144 4.02 -3.53 10.29
C PHE A 144 5.01 -2.39 10.52
N LEU A 145 5.44 -2.18 11.77
CA LEU A 145 6.44 -1.18 12.13
C LEU A 145 7.85 -1.63 11.74
N GLU A 146 8.23 -2.88 12.02
CA GLU A 146 9.54 -3.44 11.66
C GLU A 146 9.75 -3.54 10.15
N GLY A 147 8.69 -3.88 9.41
CA GLY A 147 8.67 -3.86 7.95
C GLY A 147 8.79 -2.46 7.33
N SER A 148 9.00 -1.43 8.16
CA SER A 148 9.16 -0.03 7.79
C SER A 148 10.42 0.61 8.39
N THR A 149 11.22 -0.13 9.15
CA THR A 149 12.39 0.41 9.84
C THR A 149 13.59 0.54 8.89
N PRO A 150 14.16 1.75 8.72
CA PRO A 150 15.54 1.88 8.25
C PRO A 150 16.46 1.29 9.34
N LEU A 151 17.37 0.40 8.98
CA LEU A 151 18.40 -0.09 9.89
C LEU A 151 19.19 1.08 10.54
#